data_AF-A0A955BIT2-F1
#
_entry.id   AF-A0A955BIT2-F1
#
_cell.length_a   1.000
_cell.length_b   1.000
_cell.length_c   1.000
_cell.angle_alpha   90.00
_cell.angle_beta   90.00
_cell.angle_gamma   90.00
#
_symmetry.space_group_name_H-M   'P 1'
#
loop_
_entity.id
_entity.type
_entity.pdbx_description
1 polymer ?
#
loop_
_entity_poly.entity_id
_entity_poly.type
_entity_poly.pdbx_seq_one_letter_code
_entity_poly.pdbx_strand_id
1 'polypeptide(L)'
;VWDESTTEALGHENVRLLQEATRLFDWTIRNVQLDEMLNEPTGPVAGAEGTAERSDVSPARRAMPGPGYTAEPWQVMLYGHGDFWQRSRVFIQLARQQGLDVVMLGVPKSEGSKKTEPWLPALLLGEHLYLFDAKLGTPLPGPDGKGIATLAEVRANANLLKSLSVGDAHPYRVNTDDLQHVTALIDASPEYLAGRMVKLQQRLTGKNQLVLSVSPRDLAKRLREIEGVERVALWTLPIEADMFRSTVKRLLANDENFRGMFLQQFGLFEGRHPLVQARQKYFGGEFDDVDEKLGATGLYMECRLPDELIRDLATNPAAQKRMGFEQGNLKPEIFQRQMQGAQMIALQAKTNATYWIGFVHFANGNYKVASDWFQRSSEQHEGQGPWAAGAKYNLARSYEALGRWDDARKIYLLSESPQQHGDLVRARLIAQQHP
;
A
#
# COMPACT_ATOMS: atom_id res chain seq x y z
N VAL A 1 12.13 -11.72 17.39
CA VAL A 1 12.83 -10.66 16.63
C VAL A 1 13.67 -9.78 17.55
N TRP A 2 13.12 -9.30 18.67
CA TRP A 2 13.86 -8.47 19.64
C TRP A 2 14.26 -9.32 20.84
N ASP A 3 15.53 -9.73 20.92
CA ASP A 3 16.09 -10.37 22.12
C ASP A 3 16.94 -9.37 22.93
N GLU A 4 17.36 -9.76 24.14
CA GLU A 4 18.20 -8.92 25.00
C GLU A 4 19.49 -8.49 24.29
N SER A 5 20.11 -9.39 23.50
CA SER A 5 21.33 -9.08 22.75
C SER A 5 21.16 -7.97 21.72
N THR A 6 19.98 -7.89 21.09
CA THR A 6 19.66 -6.79 20.16
C THR A 6 19.58 -5.44 20.89
N THR A 7 19.07 -5.45 22.12
CA THR A 7 18.92 -4.24 22.95
C THR A 7 20.25 -3.76 23.50
N GLU A 8 21.12 -4.67 23.90
CA GLU A 8 22.50 -4.34 24.31
C GLU A 8 23.30 -3.72 23.16
N ALA A 9 23.16 -4.24 21.93
CA ALA A 9 23.90 -3.75 20.77
C ALA A 9 23.44 -2.37 20.28
N LEU A 10 22.12 -2.12 20.24
CA LEU A 10 21.56 -0.90 19.63
C LEU A 10 21.23 0.19 20.65
N GLY A 11 21.06 -0.18 21.92
CA GLY A 11 20.48 0.67 22.94
C GLY A 11 18.96 0.74 22.84
N HIS A 12 18.32 1.03 23.99
CA HIS A 12 16.87 1.01 24.12
C HIS A 12 16.14 1.96 23.16
N GLU A 13 16.69 3.15 22.91
CA GLU A 13 16.06 4.12 22.02
C GLU A 13 15.98 3.63 20.58
N ASN A 14 17.10 3.11 20.04
CA ASN A 14 17.15 2.59 18.67
C ASN A 14 16.26 1.36 18.50
N VAL A 15 16.21 0.45 19.49
CA VAL A 15 15.26 -0.66 19.46
C VAL A 15 13.83 -0.18 19.41
N ARG A 16 13.46 0.84 20.19
CA ARG A 16 12.11 1.43 20.16
C ARG A 16 11.78 2.01 18.78
N LEU A 17 12.71 2.74 18.16
CA LEU A 17 12.52 3.33 16.82
C LEU A 17 12.39 2.25 15.74
N LEU A 18 13.19 1.19 15.84
CA LEU A 18 13.14 0.07 14.90
C LEU A 18 11.85 -0.77 15.07
N GLN A 19 11.37 -0.95 16.31
CA GLN A 19 10.06 -1.53 16.59
C GLN A 19 8.93 -0.69 16.00
N GLU A 20 9.01 0.63 16.12
CA GLU A 20 8.02 1.54 15.54
C GLU A 20 7.99 1.41 14.01
N ALA A 21 9.15 1.46 13.34
CA ALA A 21 9.25 1.21 11.91
C ALA A 21 8.66 -0.17 11.51
N THR A 22 8.93 -1.21 12.31
CA THR A 22 8.40 -2.55 12.06
C THR A 22 6.88 -2.60 12.16
N ARG A 23 6.28 -1.90 13.13
CA ARG A 23 4.81 -1.81 13.27
C ARG A 23 4.18 -1.06 12.10
N LEU A 24 4.78 0.05 11.67
CA LEU A 24 4.30 0.81 10.51
C LEU A 24 4.43 0.01 9.22
N PHE A 25 5.52 -0.73 9.04
CA PHE A 25 5.72 -1.62 7.92
C PHE A 25 4.66 -2.74 7.93
N ASP A 26 4.50 -3.45 9.04
CA ASP A 26 3.49 -4.51 9.19
C ASP A 26 2.07 -4.00 8.93
N TRP A 27 1.73 -2.83 9.47
CA TRP A 27 0.46 -2.17 9.19
C TRP A 27 0.30 -1.91 7.68
N THR A 28 1.35 -1.42 7.02
CA THR A 28 1.32 -1.15 5.57
C THR A 28 1.08 -2.43 4.77
N ILE A 29 1.79 -3.52 5.06
CA ILE A 29 1.64 -4.80 4.36
C ILE A 29 0.24 -5.38 4.54
N ARG A 30 -0.33 -5.29 5.74
CA ARG A 30 -1.70 -5.78 6.00
C ARG A 30 -2.77 -4.93 5.30
N ASN A 31 -2.61 -3.61 5.32
CA ASN A 31 -3.64 -2.67 4.86
C ASN A 31 -3.57 -2.31 3.37
N VAL A 32 -2.46 -2.65 2.70
CA VAL A 32 -2.25 -2.42 1.27
C VAL A 32 -1.97 -3.77 0.60
N GLN A 33 -3.01 -4.33 -0.02
CA GLN A 33 -2.87 -5.52 -0.86
C GLN A 33 -1.87 -5.25 -1.99
N LEU A 34 -0.97 -6.21 -2.23
CA LEU A 34 0.01 -6.13 -3.31
C LEU A 34 -0.69 -6.40 -4.65
N ASP A 35 -0.59 -5.45 -5.58
CA ASP A 35 -0.97 -5.66 -6.98
C ASP A 35 0.23 -6.04 -7.84
N GLU A 36 -0.03 -6.73 -8.96
CA GLU A 36 1.00 -6.94 -9.97
C GLU A 36 1.58 -5.61 -10.46
N MET A 37 2.91 -5.59 -10.61
CA MET A 37 3.60 -4.43 -11.16
C MET A 37 3.22 -4.25 -12.63
N LEU A 38 2.76 -3.07 -12.97
CA LEU A 38 2.57 -2.70 -14.37
C LEU A 38 3.93 -2.59 -15.07
N ASN A 39 3.96 -3.00 -16.33
CA ASN A 39 5.11 -2.76 -17.19
C ASN A 39 5.23 -1.28 -17.51
N GLU A 40 6.46 -0.83 -17.77
CA GLU A 40 6.70 0.51 -18.28
C GLU A 40 5.93 0.72 -19.60
N PRO A 41 5.08 1.75 -19.71
CA PRO A 41 4.20 1.87 -20.86
C PRO A 41 4.99 2.13 -22.14
N THR A 42 4.77 1.30 -23.14
CA THR A 42 5.25 1.49 -24.51
C THR A 42 4.04 1.82 -25.39
N GLY A 43 4.05 2.94 -26.12
CA GLY A 43 2.96 3.32 -27.01
C GLY A 43 2.70 4.83 -27.09
N PRO A 44 1.81 5.29 -27.99
CA PRO A 44 1.47 6.70 -28.21
C PRO A 44 0.56 7.29 -27.11
N VAL A 45 0.37 8.61 -27.11
CA VAL A 45 -0.49 9.35 -26.16
C VAL A 45 -1.96 8.90 -26.31
N ALA A 46 -2.64 8.54 -25.23
CA ALA A 46 -4.08 8.26 -25.27
C ALA A 46 -4.88 9.53 -25.63
N GLY A 47 -5.78 9.44 -26.62
CA GLY A 47 -6.64 10.55 -27.06
C GLY A 47 -6.05 11.49 -28.11
N ALA A 48 -4.85 11.22 -28.65
CA ALA A 48 -4.29 11.97 -29.76
C ALA A 48 -4.62 11.29 -31.11
N GLU A 49 -5.79 11.56 -31.66
CA GLU A 49 -5.99 11.33 -33.10
C GLU A 49 -5.13 12.34 -33.88
N GLY A 50 -4.14 11.83 -34.63
CA GLY A 50 -3.60 12.57 -35.77
C GLY A 50 -2.33 13.42 -35.58
N THR A 51 -1.59 13.33 -34.48
CA THR A 51 -0.22 13.91 -34.45
C THR A 51 0.78 12.91 -33.89
N ALA A 52 1.64 12.39 -34.76
CA ALA A 52 2.81 11.59 -34.45
C ALA A 52 3.93 12.38 -33.73
N GLU A 53 3.59 13.44 -33.00
CA GLU A 53 4.53 14.27 -32.28
C GLU A 53 4.42 14.01 -30.77
N ARG A 54 5.45 13.33 -30.26
CA ARG A 54 6.20 13.61 -29.01
C ARG A 54 6.59 12.34 -28.25
N SER A 55 7.66 11.72 -28.71
CA SER A 55 8.43 10.70 -27.97
C SER A 55 9.18 11.27 -26.75
N ASP A 56 9.12 12.58 -26.51
CA ASP A 56 9.81 13.32 -25.44
C ASP A 56 8.95 13.56 -24.18
N VAL A 57 7.65 13.22 -24.20
CA VAL A 57 6.74 13.42 -23.06
C VAL A 57 6.58 12.12 -22.26
N SER A 58 6.86 12.17 -20.95
CA SER A 58 6.81 11.00 -20.07
C SER A 58 5.43 10.31 -20.07
N PRO A 59 5.35 8.97 -19.90
CA PRO A 59 4.08 8.23 -19.84
C PRO A 59 3.08 8.78 -18.82
N ALA A 60 3.56 9.20 -17.65
CA ALA A 60 2.76 9.83 -16.61
C ALA A 60 2.02 11.09 -17.12
N ARG A 61 2.69 11.97 -17.87
CA ARG A 61 2.07 13.18 -18.44
C ARG A 61 1.01 12.86 -19.50
N ARG A 62 0.99 11.64 -20.02
CA ARG A 62 0.04 11.13 -21.01
C ARG A 62 -1.10 10.31 -20.38
N ALA A 63 -1.17 10.26 -19.04
CA ALA A 63 -2.09 9.43 -18.28
C ALA A 63 -2.04 7.94 -18.67
N MET A 64 -0.88 7.45 -19.12
CA MET A 64 -0.66 6.02 -19.33
C MET A 64 -0.33 5.38 -17.98
N PRO A 65 -1.12 4.40 -17.50
CA PRO A 65 -0.82 3.72 -16.25
C PRO A 65 0.51 2.95 -16.34
N GLY A 66 1.36 3.10 -15.33
CA GLY A 66 2.62 2.38 -15.22
C GLY A 66 3.03 2.19 -13.75
N PRO A 67 4.22 1.63 -13.49
CA PRO A 67 4.59 1.20 -12.16
C PRO A 67 4.78 2.37 -11.20
N GLY A 68 4.13 2.31 -10.04
CA GLY A 68 4.36 3.14 -8.87
C GLY A 68 3.68 4.51 -8.86
N TYR A 69 3.30 5.07 -10.01
CA TYR A 69 2.84 6.46 -10.12
C TYR A 69 1.35 6.64 -10.43
N THR A 70 0.58 5.56 -10.52
CA THR A 70 -0.88 5.64 -10.81
C THR A 70 -1.72 6.19 -9.66
N ALA A 71 -1.17 6.19 -8.44
CA ALA A 71 -1.83 6.66 -7.23
C ALA A 71 -0.81 7.31 -6.27
N GLU A 72 -1.23 8.37 -5.59
CA GLU A 72 -0.47 8.94 -4.47
C GLU A 72 -0.61 8.09 -3.20
N PRO A 73 0.32 8.19 -2.22
CA PRO A 73 0.27 7.37 -0.99
C PRO A 73 -1.06 7.44 -0.23
N TRP A 74 -1.72 8.60 -0.20
CA TRP A 74 -3.04 8.72 0.44
C TRP A 74 -4.15 8.00 -0.33
N GLN A 75 -4.05 7.93 -1.67
CA GLN A 75 -4.97 7.15 -2.50
C GLN A 75 -4.74 5.66 -2.29
N VAL A 76 -3.48 5.22 -2.25
CA VAL A 76 -3.12 3.82 -1.97
C VAL A 76 -3.66 3.38 -0.60
N MET A 77 -3.53 4.21 0.44
CA MET A 77 -4.13 3.92 1.74
C MET A 77 -5.66 3.82 1.65
N LEU A 78 -6.31 4.80 1.01
CA LEU A 78 -7.76 4.86 0.88
C LEU A 78 -8.32 3.68 0.09
N TYR A 79 -7.71 3.36 -1.06
CA TYR A 79 -8.10 2.27 -1.94
C TYR A 79 -7.78 0.92 -1.31
N GLY A 80 -6.71 0.82 -0.52
CA GLY A 80 -6.32 -0.40 0.20
C GLY A 80 -5.50 -1.40 -0.63
N HIS A 81 -5.01 -0.98 -1.79
CA HIS A 81 -4.17 -1.80 -2.67
C HIS A 81 -3.22 -0.92 -3.49
N GLY A 82 -2.16 -1.53 -4.00
CA GLY A 82 -1.20 -0.90 -4.89
C GLY A 82 0.00 -1.79 -5.14
N ASP A 83 0.83 -1.40 -6.11
CA ASP A 83 2.06 -2.13 -6.41
C ASP A 83 3.13 -1.96 -5.31
N PHE A 84 4.25 -2.67 -5.44
CA PHE A 84 5.25 -2.66 -4.36
C PHE A 84 5.96 -1.30 -4.20
N TRP A 85 6.03 -0.46 -5.25
CA TRP A 85 6.59 0.89 -5.13
C TRP A 85 5.62 1.82 -4.40
N GLN A 86 4.33 1.73 -4.72
CA GLN A 86 3.26 2.41 -4.01
C GLN A 86 3.21 2.02 -2.54
N ARG A 87 3.25 0.71 -2.26
CA ARG A 87 3.29 0.16 -0.90
C ARG A 87 4.52 0.65 -0.12
N SER A 88 5.68 0.68 -0.79
CA SER A 88 6.92 1.24 -0.22
C SER A 88 6.79 2.72 0.13
N ARG A 89 6.16 3.53 -0.73
CA ARG A 89 5.92 4.96 -0.46
C ARG A 89 4.98 5.18 0.72
N VAL A 90 3.94 4.35 0.89
CA VAL A 90 3.06 4.42 2.07
C VAL A 90 3.88 4.19 3.34
N PHE A 91 4.71 3.15 3.39
CA PHE A 91 5.56 2.89 4.55
C PHE A 91 6.52 4.06 4.84
N ILE A 92 7.23 4.56 3.82
CA ILE A 92 8.15 5.69 3.95
C ILE A 92 7.45 6.93 4.53
N GLN A 93 6.24 7.22 4.06
CA GLN A 93 5.49 8.40 4.46
C GLN A 93 4.89 8.28 5.87
N LEU A 94 4.44 7.08 6.27
CA LEU A 94 4.02 6.82 7.65
C LEU A 94 5.21 6.94 8.62
N ALA A 95 6.36 6.36 8.26
CA ALA A 95 7.58 6.47 9.04
C ALA A 95 8.01 7.94 9.21
N ARG A 96 7.92 8.74 8.14
CA ARG A 96 8.19 10.18 8.19
C ARG A 96 7.30 10.92 9.19
N GLN A 97 6.01 10.59 9.29
CA GLN A 97 5.13 11.21 10.30
C GLN A 97 5.56 10.88 11.74
N GLN A 98 6.25 9.76 11.95
CA GLN A 98 6.87 9.39 13.23
C GLN A 98 8.30 9.94 13.41
N GLY A 99 8.79 10.79 12.49
CA GLY A 99 10.14 11.34 12.53
C GLY A 99 11.22 10.33 12.15
N LEU A 100 10.86 9.21 11.51
CA LEU A 100 11.79 8.19 11.06
C LEU A 100 12.20 8.44 9.61
N ASP A 101 13.50 8.47 9.36
CA ASP A 101 14.05 8.64 8.01
C ASP A 101 14.14 7.29 7.29
N VAL A 102 13.13 7.00 6.47
CA VAL A 102 13.14 5.85 5.56
C VAL A 102 13.35 6.32 4.12
N VAL A 103 14.28 5.69 3.41
CA VAL A 103 14.54 5.93 1.99
C VAL A 103 14.29 4.68 1.17
N MET A 104 14.06 4.84 -0.13
CA MET A 104 14.05 3.71 -1.05
C MET A 104 15.48 3.44 -1.50
N LEU A 105 16.02 2.25 -1.29
CA LEU A 105 17.27 1.84 -1.92
C LEU A 105 16.99 1.39 -3.34
N GLY A 106 17.94 1.60 -4.24
CA GLY A 106 17.89 1.08 -5.59
C GLY A 106 19.24 0.56 -6.04
N VAL A 107 19.19 -0.41 -6.96
CA VAL A 107 20.34 -1.07 -7.57
C VAL A 107 20.37 -0.79 -9.07
N PRO A 108 21.49 -1.00 -9.78
CA PRO A 108 21.50 -0.90 -11.24
C PRO A 108 20.46 -1.85 -11.87
N LYS A 109 19.69 -1.38 -12.85
CA LYS A 109 18.69 -2.22 -13.57
C LYS A 109 19.34 -3.42 -14.30
N SER A 110 20.58 -3.26 -14.70
CA SER A 110 21.43 -4.29 -15.29
C SER A 110 22.88 -3.90 -15.07
N GLU A 111 23.80 -4.85 -15.22
CA GLU A 111 25.24 -4.58 -15.15
C GLU A 111 25.62 -3.41 -16.08
N GLY A 112 26.36 -2.44 -15.56
CA GLY A 112 26.77 -1.22 -16.27
C GLY A 112 25.67 -0.18 -16.54
N SER A 113 24.42 -0.42 -16.14
CA SER A 113 23.31 0.53 -16.34
C SER A 113 23.41 1.73 -15.39
N LYS A 114 23.24 2.94 -15.94
CA LYS A 114 23.06 4.16 -15.12
C LYS A 114 21.65 4.31 -14.55
N LYS A 115 20.69 3.50 -15.02
CA LYS A 115 19.32 3.51 -14.51
C LYS A 115 19.26 2.70 -13.22
N THR A 116 18.86 3.38 -12.15
CA THR A 116 18.59 2.74 -10.85
C THR A 116 17.18 2.17 -10.87
N GLU A 117 17.06 0.89 -10.55
CA GLU A 117 15.80 0.23 -10.26
C GLU A 117 15.52 0.25 -8.75
N PRO A 118 14.35 0.76 -8.31
CA PRO A 118 14.01 0.73 -6.90
C PRO A 118 13.94 -0.71 -6.36
N TRP A 119 14.73 -0.94 -5.32
CA TRP A 119 14.84 -2.21 -4.62
C TRP A 119 13.87 -2.22 -3.43
N LEU A 120 14.25 -1.70 -2.27
CA LEU A 120 13.42 -1.78 -1.06
C LEU A 120 13.58 -0.57 -0.14
N PRO A 121 12.58 -0.26 0.70
CA PRO A 121 12.72 0.70 1.78
C PRO A 121 13.79 0.32 2.81
N ALA A 122 14.55 1.31 3.27
CA ALA A 122 15.51 1.16 4.35
C ALA A 122 15.40 2.31 5.37
N LEU A 123 15.32 1.94 6.65
CA LEU A 123 15.35 2.89 7.76
C LEU A 123 16.80 3.28 8.08
N LEU A 124 17.08 4.58 8.04
CA LEU A 124 18.33 5.14 8.55
C LEU A 124 18.25 5.26 10.07
N LEU A 125 19.13 4.55 10.78
CA LEU A 125 19.24 4.59 12.23
C LEU A 125 20.70 4.47 12.64
N GLY A 126 21.24 5.53 13.26
CA GLY A 126 22.68 5.66 13.46
C GLY A 126 23.42 5.64 12.12
N GLU A 127 24.44 4.77 12.02
CA GLU A 127 25.26 4.57 10.82
C GLU A 127 24.78 3.38 9.97
N HIS A 128 23.53 2.91 10.19
CA HIS A 128 23.01 1.71 9.56
C HIS A 128 21.71 1.97 8.79
N LEU A 129 21.51 1.18 7.74
CA LEU A 129 20.30 1.13 6.93
C LEU A 129 19.61 -0.23 7.12
N TYR A 130 18.53 -0.29 7.89
CA TYR A 130 17.76 -1.51 8.16
C TYR A 130 16.74 -1.78 7.06
N LEU A 131 16.68 -3.00 6.54
CA LEU A 131 16.06 -3.33 5.26
C LEU A 131 14.65 -3.91 5.39
N PHE A 132 13.69 -3.36 4.63
CA PHE A 132 12.28 -3.74 4.65
C PHE A 132 11.77 -4.03 3.23
N ASP A 133 11.47 -5.29 2.88
CA ASP A 133 11.07 -5.63 1.50
C ASP A 133 9.58 -5.42 1.26
N ALA A 134 9.29 -4.24 0.70
CA ALA A 134 8.09 -3.80 -0.01
C ALA A 134 7.34 -4.86 -0.82
N LYS A 135 8.04 -5.83 -1.42
CA LYS A 135 7.49 -6.81 -2.35
C LYS A 135 7.24 -8.15 -1.64
N LEU A 136 8.17 -8.59 -0.81
CA LEU A 136 7.98 -9.80 0.00
C LEU A 136 7.04 -9.60 1.21
N GLY A 137 6.81 -8.36 1.64
CA GLY A 137 5.97 -8.07 2.80
C GLY A 137 6.62 -8.47 4.13
N THR A 138 7.96 -8.51 4.18
CA THR A 138 8.73 -8.82 5.39
C THR A 138 9.95 -7.90 5.53
N PRO A 139 10.32 -7.48 6.76
CA PRO A 139 11.69 -7.07 7.03
C PRO A 139 12.66 -8.18 6.63
N LEU A 140 13.85 -7.83 6.14
CA LEU A 140 14.87 -8.83 5.86
C LEU A 140 15.37 -9.39 7.20
N PRO A 141 15.32 -10.71 7.43
CA PRO A 141 15.89 -11.30 8.65
C PRO A 141 17.39 -11.00 8.71
N GLY A 142 17.87 -10.56 9.87
CA GLY A 142 19.30 -10.39 10.11
C GLY A 142 20.04 -11.74 10.20
N PRO A 143 21.36 -11.69 10.46
CA PRO A 143 22.16 -12.89 10.73
C PRO A 143 21.48 -13.84 11.71
N ASP A 144 21.55 -15.14 11.42
CA ASP A 144 20.92 -16.22 12.19
C ASP A 144 19.39 -16.08 12.39
N GLY A 145 18.73 -15.30 11.53
CA GLY A 145 17.29 -15.04 11.61
C GLY A 145 16.90 -14.09 12.74
N LYS A 146 17.86 -13.38 13.35
CA LYS A 146 17.65 -12.45 14.45
C LYS A 146 17.61 -11.01 13.96
N GLY A 147 16.77 -10.17 14.59
CA GLY A 147 16.64 -8.76 14.22
C GLY A 147 16.27 -8.52 12.76
N ILE A 148 16.66 -7.35 12.25
CA ILE A 148 16.46 -6.92 10.87
C ILE A 148 17.83 -6.69 10.25
N ALA A 149 18.09 -7.26 9.08
CA ALA A 149 19.35 -7.08 8.38
C ALA A 149 19.57 -5.62 7.98
N THR A 150 20.83 -5.21 8.03
CA THR A 150 21.32 -3.94 7.52
C THR A 150 21.92 -4.07 6.13
N LEU A 151 22.07 -2.95 5.41
CA LEU A 151 22.76 -2.91 4.12
C LEU A 151 24.20 -3.48 4.21
N ALA A 152 24.91 -3.18 5.30
CA ALA A 152 26.27 -3.68 5.51
C ALA A 152 26.30 -5.21 5.63
N GLU A 153 25.37 -5.79 6.40
CA GLU A 153 25.32 -7.24 6.62
C GLU A 153 24.99 -8.01 5.33
N VAL A 154 24.04 -7.53 4.51
CA VAL A 154 23.71 -8.20 3.23
C VAL A 154 24.80 -8.05 2.18
N ARG A 155 25.61 -6.99 2.25
CA ARG A 155 26.83 -6.83 1.42
C ARG A 155 27.93 -7.79 1.87
N ALA A 156 28.07 -8.02 3.16
CA ALA A 156 29.08 -8.92 3.73
C ALA A 156 28.69 -10.41 3.62
N ASN A 157 27.39 -10.73 3.58
CA ASN A 157 26.89 -12.10 3.61
C ASN A 157 25.80 -12.35 2.57
N ALA A 158 26.19 -12.90 1.42
CA ALA A 158 25.28 -13.27 0.34
C ALA A 158 24.20 -14.28 0.74
N ASN A 159 24.41 -15.06 1.81
CA ASN A 159 23.43 -16.05 2.25
C ASN A 159 22.16 -15.40 2.81
N LEU A 160 22.23 -14.16 3.31
CA LEU A 160 21.05 -13.43 3.79
C LEU A 160 20.04 -13.23 2.65
N LEU A 161 20.48 -12.79 1.47
CA LEU A 161 19.62 -12.63 0.29
C LEU A 161 19.22 -13.97 -0.31
N LYS A 162 20.15 -14.93 -0.41
CA LYS A 162 19.86 -16.27 -0.95
C LYS A 162 18.83 -17.01 -0.12
N SER A 163 18.78 -16.78 1.19
CA SER A 163 17.79 -17.41 2.08
C SER A 163 16.34 -17.01 1.78
N LEU A 164 16.15 -15.88 1.08
CA LEU A 164 14.85 -15.38 0.63
C LEU A 164 14.37 -16.08 -0.66
N SER A 165 15.24 -16.82 -1.35
CA SER A 165 14.83 -17.63 -2.51
C SER A 165 14.00 -18.84 -2.07
N VAL A 166 12.99 -19.19 -2.87
CA VAL A 166 12.15 -20.38 -2.64
C VAL A 166 12.22 -21.30 -3.85
N GLY A 167 13.13 -22.28 -3.78
CA GLY A 167 13.45 -23.15 -4.90
C GLY A 167 13.93 -22.35 -6.12
N ASP A 168 13.91 -22.99 -7.28
CA ASP A 168 14.26 -22.35 -8.55
C ASP A 168 13.10 -21.53 -9.13
N ALA A 169 11.88 -21.76 -8.65
CA ALA A 169 10.67 -21.07 -9.12
C ALA A 169 10.59 -19.61 -8.64
N HIS A 170 11.15 -19.31 -7.47
CA HIS A 170 11.12 -17.96 -6.88
C HIS A 170 12.51 -17.53 -6.39
N PRO A 171 13.45 -17.23 -7.31
CA PRO A 171 14.73 -16.66 -6.93
C PRO A 171 14.54 -15.25 -6.37
N TYR A 172 15.32 -14.89 -5.36
CA TYR A 172 15.36 -13.50 -4.91
C TYR A 172 16.02 -12.60 -5.98
N ARG A 173 15.40 -11.45 -6.23
CA ARG A 173 15.66 -10.61 -7.41
C ARG A 173 16.93 -9.76 -7.35
N VAL A 174 17.58 -9.67 -6.20
CA VAL A 174 18.81 -8.90 -5.98
C VAL A 174 19.85 -9.83 -5.39
N ASN A 175 21.07 -9.80 -5.92
CA ASN A 175 22.22 -10.51 -5.39
C ASN A 175 23.25 -9.52 -4.81
N THR A 176 24.31 -10.03 -4.18
CA THR A 176 25.33 -9.19 -3.54
C THR A 176 26.14 -8.35 -4.53
N ASP A 177 26.30 -8.78 -5.78
CA ASP A 177 27.02 -8.03 -6.80
C ASP A 177 26.24 -6.78 -7.24
N ASP A 178 24.90 -6.84 -7.24
CA ASP A 178 24.05 -5.67 -7.48
C ASP A 178 24.20 -4.58 -6.40
N LEU A 179 24.70 -4.95 -5.22
CA LEU A 179 24.88 -4.05 -4.06
C LEU A 179 26.21 -3.28 -4.07
N GLN A 180 27.00 -3.38 -5.13
CA GLN A 180 28.22 -2.56 -5.27
C GLN A 180 27.89 -1.10 -5.60
N HIS A 181 26.72 -0.84 -6.20
CA HIS A 181 26.34 0.46 -6.76
C HIS A 181 24.99 0.95 -6.23
N VAL A 182 24.80 0.89 -4.90
CA VAL A 182 23.51 1.25 -4.29
C VAL A 182 23.27 2.75 -4.34
N THR A 183 22.08 3.13 -4.80
CA THR A 183 21.58 4.50 -4.74
C THR A 183 20.51 4.61 -3.65
N ALA A 184 20.66 5.54 -2.70
CA ALA A 184 19.59 5.93 -1.80
C ALA A 184 18.68 6.99 -2.47
N LEU A 185 17.40 6.64 -2.67
CA LEU A 185 16.38 7.46 -3.31
C LEU A 185 15.47 8.07 -2.22
N ILE A 186 15.53 9.39 -2.08
CA ILE A 186 14.71 10.14 -1.14
C ILE A 186 13.33 10.40 -1.76
N ASP A 187 12.28 9.83 -1.17
CA ASP A 187 10.90 10.17 -1.52
C ASP A 187 10.59 11.61 -1.07
N ALA A 188 10.34 12.52 -2.02
CA ALA A 188 9.92 13.87 -1.72
C ALA A 188 8.96 14.39 -2.79
N SER A 189 7.69 14.57 -2.43
CA SER A 189 6.72 15.19 -3.33
C SER A 189 6.96 16.71 -3.45
N PRO A 190 6.43 17.37 -4.50
CA PRO A 190 6.53 18.82 -4.63
C PRO A 190 6.04 19.60 -3.39
N GLU A 191 5.02 19.09 -2.70
CA GLU A 191 4.51 19.67 -1.46
C GLU A 191 5.54 19.61 -0.32
N TYR A 192 6.19 18.45 -0.11
CA TYR A 192 7.22 18.28 0.91
C TYR A 192 8.46 19.16 0.70
N LEU A 193 8.71 19.58 -0.53
CA LEU A 193 9.81 20.47 -0.91
C LEU A 193 9.44 21.96 -0.84
N ALA A 194 8.16 22.29 -0.67
CA ALA A 194 7.70 23.66 -0.73
C ALA A 194 8.03 24.42 0.58
N GLY A 195 8.71 25.56 0.46
CA GLY A 195 9.05 26.39 1.63
C GLY A 195 7.85 26.88 2.45
N ARG A 196 6.65 26.95 1.86
CA ARG A 196 5.40 27.24 2.60
C ARG A 196 5.04 26.13 3.60
N MET A 197 5.35 24.87 3.28
CA MET A 197 5.06 23.73 4.15
C MET A 197 6.04 23.68 5.32
N VAL A 198 7.30 24.08 5.12
CA VAL A 198 8.27 24.28 6.21
C VAL A 198 7.74 25.31 7.21
N LYS A 199 7.30 26.47 6.72
CA LYS A 199 6.73 27.53 7.58
C LYS A 199 5.46 27.10 8.30
N LEU A 200 4.61 26.30 7.65
CA LEU A 200 3.40 25.75 8.27
C LEU A 200 3.75 24.75 9.37
N GLN A 201 4.62 23.79 9.11
CA GLN A 201 5.09 22.81 10.09
C GLN A 201 5.64 23.48 11.36
N GLN A 202 6.45 24.53 11.22
CA GLN A 202 7.00 25.29 12.35
C GLN A 202 5.94 25.94 13.24
N ARG A 203 4.72 26.17 12.73
CA ARG A 203 3.61 26.78 13.46
C ARG A 203 2.62 25.75 14.03
N LEU A 204 2.73 24.49 13.63
CA LEU A 204 1.87 23.41 14.10
C LEU A 204 2.45 22.82 15.40
N THR A 205 1.76 23.04 16.53
CA THR A 205 2.21 22.62 17.86
C THR A 205 1.23 21.67 18.54
N GLY A 206 1.73 20.90 19.50
CA GLY A 206 0.89 20.01 20.33
C GLY A 206 0.16 18.97 19.48
N LYS A 207 -1.15 18.81 19.70
CA LYS A 207 -1.98 17.82 18.99
C LYS A 207 -2.11 18.06 17.48
N ASN A 208 -1.74 19.24 17.00
CA ASN A 208 -1.80 19.58 15.57
C ASN A 208 -0.44 19.39 14.87
N GLN A 209 0.59 18.93 15.57
CA GLN A 209 1.93 18.72 15.01
C GLN A 209 1.87 17.68 13.89
N LEU A 210 2.38 18.06 12.72
CA LEU A 210 2.43 17.21 11.52
C LEU A 210 3.77 17.42 10.83
N VAL A 211 4.32 16.36 10.23
CA VAL A 211 5.51 16.48 9.39
C VAL A 211 5.07 16.82 7.97
N LEU A 212 5.31 18.05 7.54
CA LEU A 212 4.84 18.59 6.26
C LEU A 212 5.98 18.88 5.28
N SER A 213 7.23 18.74 5.73
CA SER A 213 8.41 19.01 4.93
C SER A 213 9.49 17.97 5.17
N VAL A 214 10.36 17.80 4.18
CA VAL A 214 11.61 17.03 4.29
C VAL A 214 12.76 17.94 3.88
N SER A 215 13.94 17.76 4.48
CA SER A 215 15.18 18.37 4.01
C SER A 215 16.00 17.31 3.27
N PRO A 216 15.88 17.18 1.93
CA PRO A 216 16.67 16.21 1.19
C PRO A 216 18.15 16.46 1.31
N ARG A 217 18.57 17.72 1.51
CA ARG A 217 19.98 18.09 1.67
C ARG A 217 20.59 17.47 2.92
N ASP A 218 19.92 17.61 4.06
CA ASP A 218 20.42 17.12 5.35
C ASP A 218 20.34 15.60 5.43
N LEU A 219 19.24 15.02 4.92
CA LEU A 219 19.12 13.57 4.80
C LEU A 219 20.19 13.00 3.83
N ALA A 220 20.43 13.64 2.69
CA ALA A 220 21.48 13.20 1.77
C ALA A 220 22.89 13.37 2.33
N LYS A 221 23.14 14.29 3.26
CA LYS A 221 24.43 14.38 3.95
C LYS A 221 24.68 13.11 4.77
N ARG A 222 23.73 12.76 5.63
CA ARG A 222 23.81 11.56 6.49
C ARG A 222 23.88 10.27 5.66
N LEU A 223 23.10 10.15 4.59
CA LEU A 223 23.11 8.96 3.74
C LEU A 223 24.44 8.74 3.00
N ARG A 224 25.18 9.81 2.68
CA ARG A 224 26.51 9.69 2.04
C ARG A 224 27.59 9.21 3.01
N GLU A 225 27.34 9.27 4.31
CA GLU A 225 28.25 8.76 5.34
C GLU A 225 28.08 7.25 5.54
N ILE A 226 27.00 6.64 5.00
CA ILE A 226 26.72 5.21 5.14
C ILE A 226 27.55 4.39 4.15
N GLU A 227 28.32 3.44 4.67
CA GLU A 227 29.10 2.52 3.85
C GLU A 227 28.19 1.70 2.91
N GLY A 228 28.56 1.65 1.62
CA GLY A 228 27.80 0.95 0.58
C GLY A 228 26.79 1.82 -0.14
N VAL A 229 26.53 3.05 0.28
CA VAL A 229 25.74 4.02 -0.49
C VAL A 229 26.65 4.80 -1.44
N GLU A 230 26.62 4.48 -2.73
CA GLU A 230 27.42 5.19 -3.74
C GLU A 230 26.81 6.54 -4.12
N ARG A 231 25.48 6.59 -4.24
CA ARG A 231 24.76 7.78 -4.70
C ARG A 231 23.55 8.07 -3.83
N VAL A 232 23.24 9.35 -3.69
CA VAL A 232 21.97 9.81 -3.12
C VAL A 232 21.26 10.70 -4.14
N ALA A 233 19.98 10.43 -4.39
CA ALA A 233 19.16 11.18 -5.33
C ALA A 233 17.74 11.35 -4.80
N LEU A 234 16.97 12.27 -5.39
CA LEU A 234 15.53 12.27 -5.23
C LEU A 234 14.93 11.10 -6.01
N TRP A 235 13.96 10.40 -5.42
CA TRP A 235 13.15 9.46 -6.18
C TRP A 235 12.25 10.24 -7.14
N THR A 236 12.22 9.87 -8.42
CA THR A 236 11.37 10.53 -9.43
C THR A 236 9.89 10.18 -9.29
N LEU A 237 9.57 9.08 -8.63
CA LEU A 237 8.21 8.55 -8.60
C LEU A 237 7.15 9.53 -8.02
N PRO A 238 7.43 10.33 -6.97
CA PRO A 238 6.49 11.34 -6.48
C PRO A 238 6.16 12.43 -7.50
N ILE A 239 7.13 12.87 -8.32
CA ILE A 239 6.83 13.88 -9.35
C ILE A 239 6.06 13.24 -10.53
N GLU A 240 6.35 11.99 -10.87
CA GLU A 240 5.60 11.24 -11.88
C GLU A 240 4.14 11.04 -11.46
N ALA A 241 3.89 10.71 -10.18
CA ALA A 241 2.55 10.57 -9.64
C ALA A 241 1.76 11.88 -9.69
N ASP A 242 2.39 13.02 -9.35
CA ASP A 242 1.74 14.32 -9.45
C ASP A 242 1.43 14.71 -10.91
N MET A 243 2.34 14.40 -11.84
CA MET A 243 2.10 14.59 -13.28
C MET A 243 0.93 13.74 -13.79
N PHE A 244 0.90 12.46 -13.42
CA PHE A 244 -0.18 11.55 -13.77
C PHE A 244 -1.53 12.06 -13.25
N ARG A 245 -1.61 12.37 -11.95
CA ARG A 245 -2.80 12.91 -11.31
C ARG A 245 -3.28 14.20 -11.97
N SER A 246 -2.36 15.11 -12.29
CA SER A 246 -2.69 16.37 -12.95
C SER A 246 -3.25 16.17 -14.36
N THR A 247 -2.72 15.20 -15.12
CA THR A 247 -3.28 14.85 -16.43
C THR A 247 -4.64 14.15 -16.29
N VAL A 248 -4.80 13.22 -15.34
CA VAL A 248 -6.09 12.57 -15.05
C VAL A 248 -7.17 13.61 -14.75
N LYS A 249 -6.90 14.59 -13.87
CA LYS A 249 -7.85 15.68 -13.57
C LYS A 249 -8.28 16.45 -14.82
N ARG A 250 -7.37 16.71 -15.74
CA ARG A 250 -7.66 17.38 -17.00
C ARG A 250 -8.55 16.52 -17.90
N LEU A 251 -8.27 15.23 -18.00
CA LEU A 251 -9.09 14.30 -18.80
C LEU A 251 -10.49 14.16 -18.22
N LEU A 252 -10.63 14.07 -16.89
CA LEU A 252 -11.94 14.05 -16.22
C LEU A 252 -12.82 15.27 -16.55
N ALA A 253 -12.20 16.42 -16.79
CA ALA A 253 -12.92 17.65 -17.15
C ALA A 253 -13.29 17.73 -18.64
N ASN A 254 -12.59 17.02 -19.53
CA ASN A 254 -12.67 17.25 -20.97
C ASN A 254 -13.01 16.01 -21.81
N ASP A 255 -12.98 14.81 -21.24
CA ASP A 255 -13.25 13.54 -21.93
C ASP A 255 -14.34 12.74 -21.19
N GLU A 256 -15.52 12.66 -21.81
CA GLU A 256 -16.68 11.98 -21.21
C GLU A 256 -16.49 10.46 -21.07
N ASN A 257 -15.80 9.83 -22.02
CA ASN A 257 -15.54 8.39 -22.00
C ASN A 257 -14.56 8.06 -20.89
N PHE A 258 -13.46 8.82 -20.80
CA PHE A 258 -12.49 8.69 -19.72
C PHE A 258 -13.15 8.93 -18.35
N ARG A 259 -13.99 9.96 -18.23
CA ARG A 259 -14.77 10.22 -17.01
C ARG A 259 -15.67 9.06 -16.64
N GLY A 260 -16.39 8.47 -17.58
CA GLY A 260 -17.23 7.29 -17.35
C GLY A 260 -16.44 6.10 -16.82
N MET A 261 -15.33 5.76 -17.47
CA MET A 261 -14.42 4.67 -17.06
C MET A 261 -13.83 4.93 -15.66
N PHE A 262 -13.36 6.15 -15.42
CA PHE A 262 -12.78 6.52 -14.13
C PHE A 262 -13.81 6.45 -12.99
N LEU A 263 -15.02 6.95 -13.20
CA LEU A 263 -16.08 6.89 -12.18
C LEU A 263 -16.53 5.45 -11.89
N GLN A 264 -16.50 4.57 -12.89
CA GLN A 264 -16.79 3.14 -12.67
C GLN A 264 -15.75 2.48 -11.75
N GLN A 265 -14.49 2.90 -11.84
CA GLN A 265 -13.39 2.33 -11.05
C GLN A 265 -13.22 3.01 -9.69
N PHE A 266 -13.25 4.33 -9.65
CA PHE A 266 -12.88 5.14 -8.48
C PHE A 266 -14.02 5.99 -7.93
N GLY A 267 -15.19 6.02 -8.58
CA GLY A 267 -16.29 6.91 -8.19
C GLY A 267 -16.77 6.71 -6.74
N LEU A 268 -16.66 5.48 -6.21
CA LEU A 268 -16.93 5.18 -4.80
C LEU A 268 -16.03 5.96 -3.83
N PHE A 269 -14.81 6.30 -4.24
CA PHE A 269 -13.78 6.95 -3.43
C PHE A 269 -13.71 8.47 -3.58
N GLU A 270 -14.27 9.01 -4.67
CA GLU A 270 -14.24 10.45 -4.96
C GLU A 270 -15.26 11.26 -4.12
N GLY A 271 -16.22 10.58 -3.47
CA GLY A 271 -17.32 11.20 -2.75
C GLY A 271 -17.24 11.09 -1.22
N ARG A 272 -18.28 11.58 -0.55
CA ARG A 272 -18.49 11.41 0.91
C ARG A 272 -19.22 10.11 1.25
N HIS A 273 -19.00 9.04 0.49
CA HIS A 273 -19.66 7.76 0.70
C HIS A 273 -19.37 7.24 2.13
N PRO A 274 -20.31 6.60 2.84
CA PRO A 274 -20.08 6.06 4.19
C PRO A 274 -18.83 5.18 4.28
N LEU A 275 -18.55 4.40 3.24
CA LEU A 275 -17.31 3.62 3.11
C LEU A 275 -16.03 4.46 3.26
N VAL A 276 -15.96 5.62 2.60
CA VAL A 276 -14.79 6.53 2.68
C VAL A 276 -14.67 7.12 4.08
N GLN A 277 -15.80 7.50 4.67
CA GLN A 277 -15.86 8.01 6.04
C GLN A 277 -15.41 6.94 7.05
N ALA A 278 -15.86 5.70 6.89
CA ALA A 278 -15.43 4.56 7.69
C ALA A 278 -13.93 4.32 7.60
N ARG A 279 -13.36 4.44 6.39
CA ARG A 279 -11.92 4.28 6.15
C ARG A 279 -11.11 5.39 6.83
N GLN A 280 -11.60 6.63 6.79
CA GLN A 280 -10.99 7.76 7.51
C GLN A 280 -11.06 7.57 9.03
N LYS A 281 -12.21 7.13 9.56
CA LYS A 281 -12.38 6.79 10.99
C LYS A 281 -11.45 5.68 11.44
N TYR A 282 -11.31 4.64 10.62
CA TYR A 282 -10.36 3.55 10.85
C TYR A 282 -8.91 4.06 10.95
N PHE A 283 -8.48 4.95 10.05
CA PHE A 283 -7.14 5.55 10.13
C PHE A 283 -6.94 6.41 11.39
N GLY A 284 -8.00 7.06 11.86
CA GLY A 284 -8.00 7.81 13.12
C GLY A 284 -8.07 6.95 14.38
N GLY A 285 -8.24 5.63 14.27
CA GLY A 285 -8.46 4.74 15.42
C GLY A 285 -9.86 4.85 16.03
N GLU A 286 -10.80 5.51 15.35
CA GLU A 286 -12.18 5.70 15.80
C GLU A 286 -13.06 4.51 15.35
N PHE A 287 -12.92 3.37 16.03
CA PHE A 287 -13.52 2.11 15.59
C PHE A 287 -14.99 1.93 15.98
N ASP A 288 -15.34 2.34 17.20
CA ASP A 288 -16.64 2.11 17.82
C ASP A 288 -17.52 3.37 17.77
N ASP A 289 -18.82 3.17 17.89
CA ASP A 289 -19.80 4.25 17.92
C ASP A 289 -19.74 4.99 19.27
N VAL A 290 -19.81 6.31 19.24
CA VAL A 290 -19.76 7.16 20.43
C VAL A 290 -20.85 8.22 20.35
N ASP A 291 -21.72 8.29 21.36
CA ASP A 291 -22.77 9.32 21.50
C ASP A 291 -23.55 9.56 20.19
N GLU A 292 -24.13 8.48 19.64
CA GLU A 292 -24.91 8.46 18.38
C GLU A 292 -24.12 8.73 17.09
N LYS A 293 -22.81 8.96 17.19
CA LYS A 293 -21.93 9.07 16.02
C LYS A 293 -21.33 7.71 15.71
N LEU A 294 -21.55 7.25 14.47
CA LEU A 294 -21.00 6.00 14.01
C LEU A 294 -19.46 6.06 13.92
N GLY A 295 -18.81 5.06 14.48
CA GLY A 295 -17.41 4.76 14.26
C GLY A 295 -17.19 4.03 12.94
N ALA A 296 -15.96 3.58 12.70
CA ALA A 296 -15.61 2.84 11.49
C ALA A 296 -16.47 1.58 11.31
N THR A 297 -16.72 0.82 12.38
CA THR A 297 -17.51 -0.42 12.30
C THR A 297 -18.95 -0.16 11.88
N GLY A 298 -19.62 0.81 12.51
CA GLY A 298 -21.00 1.18 12.18
C GLY A 298 -21.14 1.63 10.72
N LEU A 299 -20.28 2.54 10.27
CA LEU A 299 -20.28 3.03 8.89
C LEU A 299 -19.99 1.92 7.85
N TYR A 300 -19.10 0.97 8.16
CA TYR A 300 -18.91 -0.18 7.29
C TYR A 300 -20.14 -1.09 7.25
N MET A 301 -20.82 -1.28 8.38
CA MET A 301 -22.05 -2.08 8.42
C MET A 301 -23.17 -1.46 7.57
N GLU A 302 -23.30 -0.13 7.56
CA GLU A 302 -24.25 0.57 6.68
C GLU A 302 -23.99 0.32 5.19
N CYS A 303 -22.72 0.12 4.80
CA CYS A 303 -22.35 -0.20 3.42
C CYS A 303 -22.75 -1.62 3.00
N ARG A 304 -23.14 -2.49 3.93
CA ARG A 304 -23.42 -3.91 3.68
C ARG A 304 -24.92 -4.17 3.50
N LEU A 305 -25.49 -3.58 2.46
CA LEU A 305 -26.89 -3.82 2.10
C LEU A 305 -27.17 -5.33 1.86
N PRO A 306 -28.39 -5.81 2.16
CA PRO A 306 -28.80 -7.18 1.85
C PRO A 306 -28.63 -7.52 0.36
N ASP A 307 -28.21 -8.74 0.02
CA ASP A 307 -27.95 -9.15 -1.38
C ASP A 307 -29.19 -9.02 -2.27
N GLU A 308 -30.36 -9.36 -1.73
CA GLU A 308 -31.64 -9.19 -2.42
C GLU A 308 -31.89 -7.74 -2.79
N LEU A 309 -31.64 -6.80 -1.86
CA LEU A 309 -31.84 -5.37 -2.11
C LEU A 309 -30.89 -4.84 -3.18
N ILE A 310 -29.63 -5.28 -3.19
CA ILE A 310 -28.65 -4.89 -4.22
C ILE A 310 -29.08 -5.43 -5.58
N ARG A 311 -29.41 -6.72 -5.67
CA ARG A 311 -29.83 -7.38 -6.91
C ARG A 311 -31.07 -6.73 -7.53
N ASP A 312 -32.01 -6.34 -6.69
CA ASP A 312 -33.29 -5.79 -7.13
C ASP A 312 -33.23 -4.29 -7.44
N LEU A 313 -32.17 -3.57 -7.04
CA LEU A 313 -32.10 -2.12 -7.17
C LEU A 313 -32.24 -1.64 -8.62
N ALA A 314 -31.68 -2.39 -9.58
CA ALA A 314 -31.75 -2.03 -10.99
C ALA A 314 -33.11 -2.32 -11.65
N THR A 315 -33.98 -3.14 -11.04
CA THR A 315 -35.14 -3.70 -11.75
C THR A 315 -36.46 -3.59 -10.98
N ASN A 316 -36.43 -3.37 -9.67
CA ASN A 316 -37.60 -3.41 -8.80
C ASN A 316 -37.93 -2.01 -8.21
N PRO A 317 -39.06 -1.40 -8.59
CA PRO A 317 -39.47 -0.09 -8.07
C PRO A 317 -39.62 -0.03 -6.54
N ALA A 318 -39.99 -1.13 -5.88
CA ALA A 318 -40.12 -1.17 -4.42
C ALA A 318 -38.75 -1.09 -3.74
N ALA A 319 -37.74 -1.77 -4.30
CA ALA A 319 -36.35 -1.69 -3.84
C ALA A 319 -35.77 -0.28 -4.04
N GLN A 320 -36.04 0.33 -5.20
CA GLN A 320 -35.64 1.70 -5.52
C GLN A 320 -36.23 2.71 -4.53
N LYS A 321 -37.55 2.63 -4.28
CA LYS A 321 -38.24 3.50 -3.33
C LYS A 321 -37.72 3.33 -1.90
N ARG A 322 -37.42 2.10 -1.48
CA ARG A 322 -36.83 1.82 -0.15
C ARG A 322 -35.46 2.49 0.02
N MET A 323 -34.71 2.62 -1.06
CA MET A 323 -33.42 3.34 -1.10
C MET A 323 -33.58 4.85 -1.35
N GLY A 324 -34.80 5.37 -1.43
CA GLY A 324 -35.09 6.78 -1.68
C GLY A 324 -34.93 7.21 -3.13
N PHE A 325 -34.85 6.27 -4.08
CA PHE A 325 -34.82 6.58 -5.50
C PHE A 325 -36.23 6.67 -6.07
N GLU A 326 -36.52 7.79 -6.75
CA GLU A 326 -37.74 8.02 -7.50
C GLU A 326 -37.38 8.53 -8.90
N GLN A 327 -38.08 8.06 -9.94
CA GLN A 327 -37.80 8.48 -11.32
C GLN A 327 -38.04 9.99 -11.52
N GLY A 328 -39.11 10.53 -10.92
CA GLY A 328 -39.51 11.92 -11.09
C GLY A 328 -39.65 12.27 -12.58
N ASN A 329 -39.02 13.39 -12.98
CA ASN A 329 -39.04 13.89 -14.36
C ASN A 329 -37.92 13.31 -15.25
N LEU A 330 -37.11 12.36 -14.74
CA LEU A 330 -36.05 11.76 -15.54
C LEU A 330 -36.65 10.86 -16.63
N LYS A 331 -36.01 10.86 -17.81
CA LYS A 331 -36.32 9.89 -18.85
C LYS A 331 -36.05 8.47 -18.33
N PRO A 332 -36.90 7.47 -18.65
CA PRO A 332 -36.73 6.10 -18.16
C PRO A 332 -35.33 5.53 -18.39
N GLU A 333 -34.71 5.81 -19.53
CA GLU A 333 -33.39 5.29 -19.88
C GLU A 333 -32.28 5.89 -19.02
N ILE A 334 -32.43 7.16 -18.61
CA ILE A 334 -31.47 7.84 -17.74
C ILE A 334 -31.60 7.30 -16.31
N PHE A 335 -32.84 7.17 -15.83
CA PHE A 335 -33.12 6.61 -14.52
C PHE A 335 -32.62 5.16 -14.40
N GLN A 336 -32.82 4.35 -15.45
CA GLN A 336 -32.31 2.97 -15.49
C GLN A 336 -30.79 2.90 -15.38
N ARG A 337 -30.06 3.75 -16.13
CA ARG A 337 -28.58 3.83 -16.01
C ARG A 337 -28.15 4.27 -14.62
N GLN A 338 -28.86 5.22 -14.01
CA GLN A 338 -28.60 5.65 -12.64
C GLN A 338 -28.78 4.49 -11.65
N MET A 339 -29.82 3.67 -11.80
CA MET A 339 -30.05 2.51 -10.94
C MET A 339 -29.00 1.41 -11.12
N GLN A 340 -28.55 1.16 -12.36
CA GLN A 340 -27.42 0.27 -12.63
C GLN A 340 -26.13 0.76 -11.96
N GLY A 341 -25.85 2.07 -12.04
CA GLY A 341 -24.71 2.68 -11.35
C GLY A 341 -24.82 2.54 -9.83
N ALA A 342 -25.99 2.81 -9.25
CA ALA A 342 -26.24 2.66 -7.82
C ALA A 342 -26.08 1.19 -7.34
N GLN A 343 -26.55 0.23 -8.14
CA GLN A 343 -26.36 -1.19 -7.87
C GLN A 343 -24.87 -1.58 -7.84
N MET A 344 -24.10 -1.12 -8.84
CA MET A 344 -22.65 -1.36 -8.90
C MET A 344 -21.92 -0.76 -7.70
N ILE A 345 -22.22 0.48 -7.33
CA ILE A 345 -21.65 1.16 -6.16
C ILE A 345 -21.99 0.41 -4.87
N ALA A 346 -23.25 -0.01 -4.69
CA ALA A 346 -23.67 -0.77 -3.52
C ALA A 346 -22.94 -2.12 -3.39
N LEU A 347 -22.75 -2.82 -4.50
CA LEU A 347 -22.00 -4.08 -4.54
C LEU A 347 -20.51 -3.87 -4.18
N GLN A 348 -19.87 -2.86 -4.77
CA GLN A 348 -18.49 -2.50 -4.45
C GLN A 348 -18.34 -2.08 -2.98
N ALA A 349 -19.25 -1.24 -2.48
CA ALA A 349 -19.24 -0.79 -1.09
C ALA A 349 -19.38 -1.96 -0.11
N LYS A 350 -20.30 -2.89 -0.35
CA LYS A 350 -20.47 -4.10 0.46
C LYS A 350 -19.23 -4.99 0.45
N THR A 351 -18.62 -5.17 -0.73
CA THR A 351 -17.41 -5.96 -0.92
C THR A 351 -16.24 -5.38 -0.14
N ASN A 352 -15.96 -4.08 -0.32
CA ASN A 352 -14.91 -3.36 0.42
C ASN A 352 -15.14 -3.36 1.93
N ALA A 353 -16.37 -3.06 2.37
CA ALA A 353 -16.71 -3.02 3.79
C ALA A 353 -16.55 -4.39 4.46
N THR A 354 -16.92 -5.49 3.78
CA THR A 354 -16.77 -6.85 4.33
C THR A 354 -15.30 -7.18 4.60
N TYR A 355 -14.40 -6.80 3.69
CA TYR A 355 -12.96 -6.94 3.90
C TYR A 355 -12.45 -6.02 5.03
N TRP A 356 -12.83 -4.75 5.03
CA TRP A 356 -12.27 -3.75 5.93
C TRP A 356 -12.79 -3.81 7.38
N ILE A 357 -13.95 -4.42 7.63
CA ILE A 357 -14.36 -4.76 9.00
C ILE A 357 -13.37 -5.73 9.65
N GLY A 358 -12.78 -6.65 8.87
CA GLY A 358 -11.72 -7.53 9.36
C GLY A 358 -10.54 -6.75 9.94
N PHE A 359 -10.15 -5.64 9.30
CA PHE A 359 -9.09 -4.77 9.81
C PHE A 359 -9.44 -4.08 11.12
N VAL A 360 -10.70 -3.65 11.30
CA VAL A 360 -11.15 -3.04 12.56
C VAL A 360 -11.02 -4.03 13.70
N HIS A 361 -11.51 -5.26 13.52
CA HIS A 361 -11.38 -6.30 14.54
C HIS A 361 -9.92 -6.68 14.79
N PHE A 362 -9.09 -6.77 13.75
CA PHE A 362 -7.67 -7.06 13.91
C PHE A 362 -6.96 -5.97 14.72
N ALA A 363 -7.22 -4.69 14.41
CA ALA A 363 -6.63 -3.56 15.12
C ALA A 363 -7.07 -3.51 16.59
N ASN A 364 -8.30 -3.94 16.90
CA ASN A 364 -8.81 -4.08 18.26
C ASN A 364 -8.32 -5.35 19.00
N GLY A 365 -7.43 -6.15 18.39
CA GLY A 365 -6.95 -7.40 18.99
C GLY A 365 -7.97 -8.55 18.97
N ASN A 366 -9.12 -8.37 18.33
CA ASN A 366 -10.18 -9.36 18.21
C ASN A 366 -9.89 -10.35 17.05
N TYR A 367 -8.73 -11.02 17.10
CA TYR A 367 -8.19 -11.80 15.99
C TYR A 367 -9.11 -12.94 15.53
N LYS A 368 -9.88 -13.56 16.43
CA LYS A 368 -10.87 -14.59 16.08
C LYS A 368 -12.00 -14.03 15.21
N VAL A 369 -12.54 -12.86 15.56
CA VAL A 369 -13.59 -12.22 14.77
C VAL A 369 -13.00 -11.71 13.45
N ALA A 370 -11.77 -11.17 13.49
CA ALA A 370 -11.05 -10.78 12.29
C ALA A 370 -10.89 -11.94 11.31
N SER A 371 -10.50 -13.14 11.78
CA SER A 371 -10.39 -14.33 10.91
C SER A 371 -11.71 -14.68 10.24
N ASP A 372 -12.85 -14.59 10.94
CA ASP A 372 -14.16 -14.90 10.35
C ASP A 372 -14.52 -13.92 9.22
N TRP A 373 -14.18 -12.64 9.38
CA TRP A 373 -14.39 -11.62 8.34
C TRP A 373 -13.46 -11.80 7.15
N PHE A 374 -12.18 -12.05 7.39
CA PHE A 374 -11.23 -12.31 6.32
C PHE A 374 -11.55 -13.60 5.57
N GLN A 375 -11.98 -14.65 6.26
CA GLN A 375 -12.44 -15.88 5.61
C GLN A 375 -13.64 -15.59 4.70
N ARG A 376 -14.68 -14.94 5.22
CA ARG A 376 -15.84 -14.54 4.42
C ARG A 376 -15.45 -13.71 3.20
N SER A 377 -14.56 -12.73 3.38
CA SER A 377 -14.05 -11.90 2.28
C SER A 377 -13.25 -12.69 1.26
N SER A 378 -12.49 -13.70 1.69
CA SER A 378 -11.68 -14.55 0.81
C SER A 378 -12.50 -15.51 -0.03
N GLU A 379 -13.72 -15.84 0.42
CA GLU A 379 -14.66 -16.74 -0.27
C GLU A 379 -15.62 -15.98 -1.20
N GLN A 380 -15.67 -14.65 -1.13
CA GLN A 380 -16.49 -13.84 -2.03
C GLN A 380 -16.12 -14.05 -3.49
N HIS A 381 -17.14 -14.07 -4.35
CA HIS A 381 -16.99 -14.31 -5.79
C HIS A 381 -16.19 -15.60 -6.07
N GLU A 382 -16.49 -16.67 -5.34
CA GLU A 382 -15.82 -17.98 -5.48
C GLU A 382 -14.30 -17.90 -5.32
N GLY A 383 -13.82 -16.95 -4.50
CA GLY A 383 -12.40 -16.70 -4.28
C GLY A 383 -11.70 -15.86 -5.33
N GLN A 384 -12.45 -15.25 -6.26
CA GLN A 384 -11.96 -14.36 -7.30
C GLN A 384 -12.30 -12.89 -7.06
N GLY A 385 -12.78 -12.55 -5.84
CA GLY A 385 -13.06 -11.17 -5.47
C GLY A 385 -11.80 -10.29 -5.47
N PRO A 386 -11.94 -8.95 -5.57
CA PRO A 386 -10.81 -8.03 -5.64
C PRO A 386 -9.90 -8.08 -4.40
N TRP A 387 -10.43 -8.56 -3.27
CA TRP A 387 -9.73 -8.69 -2.00
C TRP A 387 -9.28 -10.11 -1.66
N ALA A 388 -9.43 -11.08 -2.57
CA ALA A 388 -9.18 -12.49 -2.24
C ALA A 388 -7.75 -12.71 -1.72
N ALA A 389 -6.75 -12.11 -2.37
CA ALA A 389 -5.35 -12.22 -1.96
C ALA A 389 -5.10 -11.58 -0.58
N GLY A 390 -5.51 -10.33 -0.39
CA GLY A 390 -5.34 -9.60 0.87
C GLY A 390 -6.13 -10.22 2.03
N ALA A 391 -7.33 -10.75 1.76
CA ALA A 391 -8.14 -11.47 2.74
C ALA A 391 -7.48 -12.78 3.18
N LYS A 392 -6.95 -13.58 2.24
CA LYS A 392 -6.19 -14.79 2.59
C LYS A 392 -4.94 -14.46 3.42
N TYR A 393 -4.17 -13.45 3.00
CA TYR A 393 -3.00 -13.01 3.75
C TYR A 393 -3.35 -12.59 5.19
N ASN A 394 -4.39 -11.77 5.36
CA ASN A 394 -4.81 -11.27 6.68
C ASN A 394 -5.52 -12.34 7.53
N LEU A 395 -6.16 -13.34 6.92
CA LEU A 395 -6.63 -14.54 7.61
C LEU A 395 -5.45 -15.30 8.23
N ALA A 396 -4.39 -15.54 7.46
CA ALA A 396 -3.18 -16.18 7.96
C ALA A 396 -2.50 -15.35 9.07
N ARG A 397 -2.45 -14.01 8.93
CA ARG A 397 -1.96 -13.13 10.01
C ARG A 397 -2.83 -13.19 11.27
N SER A 398 -4.13 -13.38 11.13
CA SER A 398 -5.03 -13.58 12.27
C SER A 398 -4.75 -14.91 12.96
N TYR A 399 -4.46 -15.97 12.21
CA TYR A 399 -4.04 -17.26 12.75
C TYR A 399 -2.70 -17.21 13.47
N GLU A 400 -1.70 -16.50 12.94
CA GLU A 400 -0.45 -16.24 13.67
C GLU A 400 -0.71 -15.55 15.01
N ALA A 401 -1.54 -14.50 15.03
CA ALA A 401 -1.86 -13.79 16.25
C ALA A 401 -2.61 -14.65 17.29
N LEU A 402 -3.27 -15.72 16.83
CA LEU A 402 -3.94 -16.73 17.66
C LEU A 402 -3.04 -17.91 18.04
N GLY A 403 -1.77 -17.94 17.61
CA GLY A 403 -0.86 -19.07 17.80
C GLY A 403 -1.18 -20.30 16.96
N ARG A 404 -2.03 -20.17 15.93
CA ARG A 404 -2.42 -21.25 15.00
C ARG A 404 -1.44 -21.31 13.83
N TRP A 405 -0.19 -21.67 14.13
CA TRP A 405 0.92 -21.61 13.18
C TRP A 405 0.72 -22.49 11.94
N ASP A 406 0.23 -23.72 12.11
CA ASP A 406 0.00 -24.64 11.00
C ASP A 406 -1.07 -24.16 10.03
N ASP A 407 -2.16 -23.60 10.55
CA ASP A 407 -3.24 -23.04 9.73
C ASP A 407 -2.75 -21.82 8.94
N ALA A 408 -1.96 -20.94 9.57
CA ALA A 408 -1.35 -19.81 8.89
C ALA A 408 -0.40 -20.27 7.76
N ARG A 409 0.48 -21.24 8.04
CA ARG A 409 1.42 -21.80 7.06
C ARG A 409 0.70 -22.44 5.89
N LYS A 410 -0.39 -23.18 6.14
CA LYS A 410 -1.18 -23.80 5.06
C LYS A 410 -1.70 -22.75 4.07
N ILE A 411 -2.20 -21.61 4.57
CA ILE A 411 -2.67 -20.54 3.70
C ILE A 411 -1.52 -19.95 2.87
N TYR A 412 -0.38 -19.67 3.50
CA TYR A 412 0.78 -19.10 2.79
C TYR A 412 1.34 -20.02 1.71
N LEU A 413 1.45 -21.32 1.99
CA LEU A 413 1.95 -22.32 1.05
C LEU A 413 1.03 -22.51 -0.17
N LEU A 414 -0.25 -22.17 -0.04
CA LEU A 414 -1.26 -22.26 -1.10
C LEU A 414 -1.55 -20.91 -1.77
N SER A 415 -0.75 -19.87 -1.48
CA SER A 415 -0.92 -18.55 -2.07
C SER A 415 -0.57 -18.57 -3.56
N GLU A 416 -1.45 -18.00 -4.38
CA GLU A 416 -1.26 -17.74 -5.82
C GLU A 416 -1.33 -16.23 -6.12
N SER A 417 -1.11 -15.40 -5.09
CA SER A 417 -1.21 -13.95 -5.20
C SER A 417 0.07 -13.31 -5.75
N PRO A 418 0.05 -12.00 -6.09
CA PRO A 418 1.28 -11.25 -6.40
C PRO A 418 2.31 -11.28 -5.25
N GLN A 419 1.90 -11.62 -4.02
CA GLN A 419 2.77 -11.77 -2.85
C GLN A 419 3.21 -13.23 -2.60
N GLN A 420 2.92 -14.18 -3.49
CA GLN A 420 3.22 -15.61 -3.30
C GLN A 420 4.66 -15.85 -2.81
N HIS A 421 5.66 -15.21 -3.41
CA HIS A 421 7.06 -15.35 -2.98
C HIS A 421 7.25 -14.94 -1.51
N GLY A 422 6.69 -13.80 -1.11
CA GLY A 422 6.74 -13.32 0.27
C GLY A 422 6.02 -14.25 1.25
N ASP A 423 4.86 -14.77 0.84
CA ASP A 423 4.08 -15.72 1.65
C ASP A 423 4.86 -17.01 1.89
N LEU A 424 5.51 -17.55 0.85
CA LEU A 424 6.36 -18.74 0.98
C LEU A 424 7.56 -18.51 1.90
N VAL A 425 8.21 -17.34 1.81
CA VAL A 425 9.28 -16.95 2.75
C VAL A 425 8.74 -16.90 4.17
N ARG A 426 7.59 -16.27 4.39
CA ARG A 426 6.95 -16.18 5.71
C ARG A 426 6.60 -17.56 6.27
N ALA A 427 6.05 -18.46 5.47
CA ALA A 427 5.74 -19.84 5.87
C ALA A 427 6.97 -20.62 6.35
N ARG A 428 8.12 -20.40 5.69
CA ARG A 428 9.41 -20.98 6.10
C ARG A 428 9.91 -20.38 7.41
N LEU A 429 9.83 -19.05 7.57
CA LEU A 429 10.23 -18.38 8.81
C LEU A 429 9.40 -18.85 10.01
N ILE A 430 8.08 -19.02 9.84
CA ILE A 430 7.22 -19.59 10.89
C ILE A 430 7.68 -21.00 11.26
N ALA A 431 7.97 -21.86 10.28
CA ALA A 431 8.44 -23.22 10.54
C ALA A 431 9.75 -23.28 11.32
N GLN A 432 10.62 -22.28 11.15
CA GLN A 432 11.89 -22.18 11.87
C GLN A 432 11.70 -21.67 13.30
N GLN A 433 10.76 -20.75 13.51
CA GLN A 433 10.51 -20.11 14.80
C GLN A 433 9.55 -20.91 15.70
N HIS A 434 8.66 -21.70 15.07
CA HIS A 434 7.61 -22.49 15.69
C HIS A 434 7.58 -23.89 15.06
N PRO A 435 8.57 -24.75 15.38
CA PRO A 435 8.71 -26.08 14.79
C PRO A 435 7.64 -27.08 15.22
#